data_AF-A0A971UVP6-F1
#
_entry.id   AF-A0A971UVP6-F1
#
_cell.length_a   1.000
_cell.length_b   1.000
_cell.length_c   1.000
_cell.angle_alpha   90.00
_cell.angle_beta   90.00
_cell.angle_gamma   90.00
#
_symmetry.space_group_name_H-M   'P 1'
#
loop_
_entity.id
_entity.type
_entity.pdbx_description
1 polymer ?
#
loop_
_entity_poly.entity_id
_entity_poly.type
_entity_poly.pdbx_seq_one_letter_code
_entity_poly.pdbx_strand_id
1 'polypeptide(L)'
;MAISRHRSFTHSILGLILFAAIIKLTMMEYGLSSIGKGFIVGYISHLVLDLFTSKGIRLFYPMKKNIAFPIKFKSNGLGEKIIFSLLILYCLVVLLLNFLLPNYPL
;
A
#
# COMPACT_ATOMS: atom_id res chain seq x y z
N MET A 1 -10.43 -24.85 -2.80
CA MET A 1 -9.36 -24.27 -3.63
C MET A 1 -9.78 -22.87 -4.05
N ALA A 2 -9.27 -21.83 -3.40
CA ALA A 2 -9.60 -20.46 -3.80
C ALA A 2 -8.82 -20.12 -5.08
N ILE A 3 -9.54 -19.89 -6.18
CA ILE A 3 -9.06 -19.27 -7.41
C ILE A 3 -8.62 -17.84 -7.07
N SER A 4 -7.39 -17.72 -6.58
CA SER A 4 -6.71 -16.46 -6.41
C SER A 4 -5.25 -16.78 -6.10
N ARG A 5 -4.47 -17.03 -7.15
CA ARG A 5 -3.01 -16.95 -7.07
C ARG A 5 -2.55 -15.49 -7.11
N HIS A 6 -3.38 -14.55 -6.62
CA HIS A 6 -3.05 -13.12 -6.53
C HIS A 6 -1.87 -12.86 -5.62
N ARG A 7 -1.72 -13.62 -4.52
CA ARG A 7 -0.58 -13.49 -3.58
C ARG A 7 0.80 -13.71 -4.21
N SER A 8 0.88 -14.11 -5.48
CA SER A 8 2.15 -14.29 -6.20
C SER A 8 2.43 -13.17 -7.20
N PHE A 9 1.46 -12.78 -8.03
CA PHE A 9 1.68 -11.80 -9.09
C PHE A 9 1.57 -10.36 -8.58
N THR A 10 0.52 -10.03 -7.83
CA THR A 10 0.30 -8.67 -7.30
C THR A 10 1.13 -8.36 -6.05
N HIS A 11 1.91 -9.32 -5.55
CA HIS A 11 2.85 -9.12 -4.44
C HIS A 11 4.31 -9.34 -4.88
N SER A 12 4.59 -9.03 -6.15
CA SER A 12 5.92 -9.10 -6.75
C SER A 12 6.38 -7.71 -7.16
N ILE A 13 7.70 -7.54 -7.32
CA ILE A 13 8.28 -6.29 -7.86
C ILE A 13 7.72 -6.01 -9.26
N LEU A 14 7.50 -7.06 -10.05
CA LEU A 14 6.88 -6.99 -11.36
C LEU A 14 5.45 -6.40 -11.30
N GLY A 15 4.64 -6.87 -10.35
CA GLY A 15 3.32 -6.32 -10.08
C GLY A 15 3.38 -4.84 -9.68
N LEU A 16 4.31 -4.47 -8.77
CA LEU A 16 4.51 -3.08 -8.37
C LEU A 16 4.86 -2.20 -9.57
N ILE A 17 5.80 -2.62 -10.42
CA ILE A 17 6.21 -1.84 -11.60
C ILE A 17 5.05 -1.68 -12.58
N LEU A 18 4.28 -2.74 -12.83
CA LEU A 18 3.14 -2.69 -13.75
C LEU A 18 2.03 -1.77 -13.23
N PHE A 19 1.61 -1.94 -11.98
CA PHE A 19 0.57 -1.09 -11.38
C PHE A 19 1.04 0.36 -11.22
N ALA A 20 2.29 0.59 -10.81
CA ALA A 20 2.86 1.93 -10.71
C ALA A 20 2.96 2.59 -12.09
N ALA A 21 3.32 1.86 -13.15
CA ALA A 21 3.36 2.38 -14.51
C ALA A 21 1.96 2.77 -15.02
N ILE A 22 0.95 1.91 -14.82
CA ILE A 22 -0.43 2.20 -15.20
C ILE A 22 -0.96 3.42 -14.44
N ILE A 23 -0.73 3.50 -13.12
CA ILE A 23 -1.15 4.63 -12.29
C ILE A 23 -0.41 5.90 -12.70
N LYS A 24 0.89 5.82 -12.98
CA LYS A 24 1.67 6.99 -13.42
C LYS A 24 1.18 7.50 -14.78
N LEU A 25 0.93 6.61 -15.73
CA LEU A 25 0.43 6.99 -17.06
C LEU A 25 -0.97 7.61 -16.97
N THR A 26 -1.87 7.00 -16.21
CA THR A 26 -3.25 7.51 -16.08
C THR A 26 -3.34 8.77 -15.23
N MET A 27 -2.70 8.83 -14.05
CA MET A 27 -2.83 9.98 -13.13
C MET A 27 -2.05 11.22 -13.58
N MET A 28 -1.02 11.07 -14.43
CA MET A 28 -0.29 12.20 -14.99
C MET A 28 -1.14 12.97 -16.02
N GLU A 29 -2.01 12.28 -16.76
CA GLU A 29 -2.92 12.93 -17.72
C GLU A 29 -4.03 13.75 -17.03
N TYR A 30 -4.49 13.34 -15.85
CA TYR A 30 -5.54 14.06 -15.11
C TYR A 30 -5.00 15.07 -14.08
N GLY A 31 -3.70 15.35 -14.05
CA GLY A 31 -3.10 16.31 -13.11
C GLY A 31 -3.09 15.86 -11.63
N LEU A 32 -3.49 14.62 -11.33
CA LEU A 32 -3.58 14.06 -9.97
C LEU A 32 -2.26 13.38 -9.53
N SER A 33 -1.13 14.02 -9.82
CA SER A 33 0.21 13.49 -9.53
C SER A 33 0.41 13.13 -8.05
N SER A 34 -0.18 13.91 -7.13
CA SER A 34 -0.10 13.67 -5.69
C SER A 34 -0.75 12.35 -5.27
N ILE A 35 -1.86 11.96 -5.90
CA ILE A 35 -2.55 10.70 -5.61
C ILE A 35 -1.74 9.51 -6.12
N GLY A 36 -1.15 9.64 -7.32
CA GLY A 36 -0.28 8.60 -7.88
C GLY A 36 0.93 8.32 -6.98
N LYS A 37 1.56 9.36 -6.42
CA LYS A 37 2.65 9.21 -5.45
C LYS A 37 2.17 8.50 -4.17
N GLY A 38 1.01 8.88 -3.63
CA GLY A 38 0.41 8.23 -2.46
C GLY A 38 0.14 6.74 -2.68
N PHE A 39 -0.37 6.37 -3.86
CA PHE A 39 -0.58 4.97 -4.23
C PHE A 39 0.71 4.16 -4.25
N ILE A 40 1.77 4.70 -4.86
CA ILE A 40 3.08 4.02 -4.93
C ILE A 40 3.64 3.81 -3.52
N VAL A 41 3.60 4.83 -2.66
CA VAL A 41 4.05 4.74 -1.27
C VAL A 41 3.24 3.69 -0.50
N GLY A 42 1.91 3.70 -0.65
CA GLY A 42 1.03 2.70 -0.04
C GLY A 42 1.33 1.28 -0.50
N TYR A 43 1.57 1.08 -1.79
CA TYR A 43 1.90 -0.23 -2.36
C TYR A 43 3.25 -0.75 -1.87
N ILE A 44 4.27 0.11 -1.81
CA ILE A 44 5.58 -0.24 -1.24
C ILE A 44 5.41 -0.65 0.22
N SER A 45 4.71 0.16 1.02
CA SER A 45 4.42 -0.14 2.42
C SER A 45 3.71 -1.49 2.57
N HIS A 46 2.73 -1.78 1.71
CA HIS A 46 2.03 -3.06 1.70
C HIS A 46 2.97 -4.25 1.44
N LEU A 47 3.86 -4.16 0.44
CA LEU A 47 4.86 -5.21 0.19
C LEU A 47 5.84 -5.39 1.35
N VAL A 48 6.27 -4.28 1.97
CA VAL A 48 7.16 -4.31 3.12
C VAL A 48 6.48 -5.01 4.29
N LEU A 49 5.23 -4.65 4.60
CA LEU A 49 4.45 -5.30 5.65
C LEU A 49 4.29 -6.80 5.38
N ASP A 50 4.06 -7.20 4.13
CA ASP A 50 3.96 -8.61 3.78
C ASP A 50 5.28 -9.38 3.95
N LEU A 51 6.44 -8.73 3.83
CA LEU A 51 7.75 -9.34 4.15
C LEU A 51 7.88 -9.68 5.64
N PHE A 52 7.20 -8.94 6.52
CA PHE A 52 7.17 -9.18 7.96
C PHE A 52 6.14 -10.23 8.39
N THR A 53 5.34 -10.76 7.46
CA THR A 53 4.38 -11.84 7.76
C THR A 53 5.02 -13.22 7.69
N SER A 54 4.50 -14.16 8.47
CA SER A 54 4.99 -15.54 8.53
C SER A 54 4.98 -16.30 7.18
N LYS A 55 4.20 -15.83 6.19
CA LYS A 55 4.12 -16.44 4.85
C LYS A 55 5.13 -15.85 3.87
N GLY A 56 5.60 -14.62 4.10
CA GLY A 56 6.45 -13.86 3.19
C GLY A 56 5.82 -13.58 1.83
N ILE A 57 6.58 -12.94 0.95
CA ILE A 57 6.17 -12.64 -0.43
C ILE A 57 7.12 -13.21 -1.47
N ARG A 58 6.59 -13.40 -2.69
CA ARG A 58 7.36 -13.81 -3.86
C ARG A 58 7.84 -12.58 -4.62
N LEU A 59 8.81 -11.87 -4.05
CA LEU A 59 9.41 -10.68 -4.68
C LEU A 59 9.86 -10.95 -6.13
N PHE A 60 10.48 -12.12 -6.36
CA PHE A 60 11.03 -12.55 -7.66
C PHE A 60 10.14 -13.54 -8.40
N TYR A 61 8.81 -13.36 -8.39
CA TYR A 61 7.93 -14.14 -9.27
C TYR A 61 8.47 -14.13 -10.72
N PRO A 62 8.61 -15.29 -11.42
CA PRO A 62 8.01 -16.61 -11.15
C PRO A 62 8.83 -17.56 -10.26
N MET A 63 10.00 -17.15 -9.74
CA MET A 63 10.77 -18.00 -8.82
C MET A 63 9.95 -18.28 -7.55
N LYS A 64 9.88 -19.54 -7.14
CA LYS A 64 9.05 -20.00 -6.00
C LYS A 64 9.66 -19.66 -4.63
N LYS A 65 10.71 -18.84 -4.56
CA LYS A 65 11.39 -18.50 -3.32
C LYS A 65 10.62 -17.39 -2.60
N ASN A 66 10.03 -17.73 -1.46
CA ASN A 66 9.43 -16.75 -0.58
C ASN A 66 10.53 -16.07 0.23
N ILE A 67 10.50 -14.74 0.27
CA ILE A 67 11.36 -13.94 1.14
C ILE A 67 10.48 -13.49 2.31
N ALA A 68 10.95 -13.78 3.52
CA ALA A 68 10.33 -13.37 4.77
C ALA A 68 11.43 -12.86 5.69
N PHE A 69 11.16 -11.77 6.40
CA PHE A 69 12.07 -11.24 7.41
C PHE A 69 12.04 -12.13 8.67
N PRO A 70 13.15 -12.28 9.39
CA PRO A 70 13.21 -13.09 10.62
C PRO A 70 12.36 -12.50 11.77
N ILE A 71 12.10 -11.19 11.72
CA ILE A 71 11.22 -10.50 12.66
C ILE A 71 9.78 -10.66 12.18
N LYS A 72 8.96 -11.39 12.96
CA LYS A 72 7.57 -11.70 12.61
C LYS A 72 6.63 -10.79 13.39
N PHE A 73 5.87 -9.96 12.69
CA PHE A 73 4.79 -9.20 13.31
C PHE A 73 3.50 -10.02 13.27
N LYS A 74 2.87 -10.25 14.42
CA LYS A 74 1.48 -10.75 14.47
C LYS A 74 0.58 -9.57 14.10
N SER A 75 -0.11 -9.67 12.95
CA SER A 75 -1.19 -8.72 12.63
C SER A 75 -2.38 -8.92 13.57
N ASN A 76 -3.24 -7.89 13.67
CA ASN A 76 -4.36 -7.76 14.61
C ASN A 76 -3.94 -7.41 16.06
N GLY A 77 -2.76 -6.83 16.24
CA GLY A 77 -2.34 -6.26 17.52
C GLY A 77 -3.14 -5.01 17.88
N LEU A 78 -3.26 -4.72 19.17
CA LEU A 78 -3.92 -3.51 19.69
C LEU A 78 -3.31 -2.22 19.10
N GLY A 79 -1.99 -2.19 18.94
CA GLY A 79 -1.28 -1.05 18.32
C GLY A 79 -1.66 -0.80 16.86
N GLU A 80 -1.89 -1.85 16.07
CA GLU A 80 -2.31 -1.72 14.66
C GLU A 80 -3.70 -1.05 14.57
N LYS A 81 -4.62 -1.44 15.46
CA LYS A 81 -5.96 -0.83 15.54
C LYS A 81 -5.91 0.64 15.95
N ILE A 82 -5.05 0.98 16.91
CA ILE A 82 -4.87 2.36 17.37
C ILE A 82 -4.29 3.22 16.23
N ILE A 83 -3.21 2.76 15.59
CA ILE A 83 -2.59 3.47 14.47
C ILE A 83 -3.59 3.65 13.31
N PHE A 84 -4.33 2.60 12.95
CA PHE A 84 -5.35 2.65 11.90
C PHE A 84 -6.47 3.65 12.22
N SER A 85 -6.96 3.65 13.46
CA SER A 85 -7.99 4.58 13.91
C SER A 85 -7.50 6.03 13.89
N LEU A 86 -6.26 6.30 14.33
CA LEU A 86 -5.66 7.64 14.29
C LEU A 86 -5.46 8.14 12.85
N LEU A 87 -5.01 7.27 11.94
CA LEU A 87 -4.87 7.61 10.51
C LEU A 87 -6.21 7.95 9.87
N ILE A 88 -7.26 7.17 10.15
CA ILE A 88 -8.62 7.47 9.67
C ILE A 88 -9.09 8.82 10.20
N LEU A 89 -8.92 9.06 11.50
CA LEU A 89 -9.31 10.32 12.12
C LEU A 89 -8.57 11.50 11.48
N TYR A 90 -7.26 11.37 11.27
CA TYR A 90 -6.46 12.38 10.58
C TYR A 90 -6.99 12.67 9.18
N CYS A 91 -7.24 11.65 8.36
CA CYS A 91 -7.79 11.82 7.01
C CYS A 91 -9.16 12.52 7.03
N LEU A 92 -10.04 12.16 7.96
CA LEU A 92 -11.34 12.78 8.11
C LEU A 92 -11.23 14.26 8.52
N VAL A 93 -10.33 14.59 9.44
CA VAL A 93 -10.08 15.96 9.88
C VAL A 93 -9.52 16.80 8.73
N VAL A 94 -8.53 16.29 7.99
CA VAL A 94 -7.96 17.00 6.82
C VAL A 94 -9.01 17.22 5.74
N LEU A 95 -9.84 16.20 5.46
CA LEU A 95 -10.93 16.33 4.48
C LEU A 95 -11.97 17.37 4.93
N LEU A 96 -12.35 17.35 6.21
CA LEU A 96 -13.30 18.30 6.78
C LEU A 96 -12.73 19.73 6.76
N LEU A 97 -11.46 19.91 7.13
CA LEU A 97 -10.79 21.22 7.08
C LEU A 97 -10.71 21.73 5.64
N ASN A 98 -10.38 20.88 4.67
CA ASN A 98 -10.36 21.26 3.26
C ASN A 98 -11.76 21.65 2.75
N PHE A 99 -12.81 20.95 3.20
CA PHE A 99 -14.20 21.28 2.86
C PHE A 99 -14.69 22.59 3.48
N LEU A 100 -14.36 22.85 4.75
CA LEU A 100 -14.80 24.04 5.49
C LEU A 100 -13.95 25.28 5.19
N LEU A 101 -12.65 25.11 4.90
CA LEU A 101 -11.68 26.16 4.61
C LEU A 101 -10.92 25.83 3.31
N PRO A 102 -11.54 26.04 2.13
CA PRO A 102 -10.96 25.66 0.84
C PRO A 102 -9.65 26.39 0.49
N ASN A 103 -9.27 27.44 1.24
CA ASN A 103 -8.06 28.23 1.04
C ASN A 103 -6.97 27.98 2.10
N TYR A 104 -7.10 26.98 2.97
CA TYR A 104 -6.04 26.66 3.93
C TYR A 104 -4.87 25.98 3.19
N PRO A 105 -3.66 26.57 3.13
CA PRO A 105 -2.53 25.90 2.52
C PRO A 105 -2.10 24.76 3.46
N LEU A 106 -2.16 23.52 2.94
CA LEU A 106 -1.52 22.36 3.56
C LEU A 106 -0.01 22.36 3.29
#